data_AF-A0A2R4T745-F1
#
_entry.id   AF-A0A2R4T745-F1
#
_cell.length_a   1.000
_cell.length_b   1.000
_cell.length_c   1.000
_cell.angle_alpha   90.00
_cell.angle_beta   90.00
_cell.angle_gamma   90.00
#
_symmetry.space_group_name_H-M   'P 1'
#
loop_
_entity.id
_entity.type
_entity.pdbx_description
1 polymer ?
#
loop_
_entity_poly.entity_id
_entity_poly.type
_entity_poly.pdbx_seq_one_letter_code
_entity_poly.pdbx_strand_id
1 'polypeptide(L)'
;MRVKTAGLTALVTVPALLLATACTSGDDERPAKGEGRTTDAPTSASTDTGKGGGGGSGGDAGGDASVPLSGPQLERAALASGDLADFQVSTGKSALAPAGQPAADRPQCQPLADAMGDKPSPRAARTANRGLGSLKNLGLAVSASLSAYTEAEAGKLMSGLKSAVAACGEGFGANLDGRRGSYREVRTAAFTVSGADETVSWTTVGTNEGAVAPIHLVVVRKGATVARFMALDLARRTPPRVPREVADKQLAKVAQVLAG
;
A
#
# COMPACT_ATOMS: atom_id res chain seq x y z
N MET A 1 -10.13 -59.84 -20.01
CA MET A 1 -11.43 -59.29 -20.46
C MET A 1 -11.21 -57.88 -20.99
N ARG A 2 -11.48 -57.65 -22.27
CA ARG A 2 -11.44 -56.35 -22.96
C ARG A 2 -12.88 -55.87 -23.15
N VAL A 3 -13.20 -54.62 -22.76
CA VAL A 3 -14.42 -53.91 -23.17
C VAL A 3 -14.05 -52.43 -23.29
N LYS A 4 -13.65 -51.98 -24.49
CA LYS A 4 -14.44 -51.26 -25.52
C LYS A 4 -14.74 -49.79 -25.17
N THR A 5 -13.93 -48.93 -25.77
CA THR A 5 -14.16 -47.51 -26.09
C THR A 5 -15.38 -47.32 -26.98
N ALA A 6 -16.19 -46.29 -26.69
CA ALA A 6 -17.13 -45.71 -27.65
C ALA A 6 -16.99 -44.19 -27.58
N GLY A 7 -16.50 -43.60 -28.67
CA GLY A 7 -16.53 -42.17 -28.90
C GLY A 7 -17.88 -41.75 -29.49
N LEU A 8 -18.25 -40.49 -29.28
CA LEU A 8 -19.26 -39.82 -30.08
C LEU A 8 -18.73 -38.43 -30.44
N THR A 9 -18.48 -38.27 -31.73
CA THR A 9 -18.13 -37.04 -32.43
C THR A 9 -19.36 -36.60 -33.22
N ALA A 10 -19.57 -35.29 -33.38
CA ALA A 10 -20.40 -34.56 -34.37
C ALA A 10 -21.38 -33.58 -33.68
N LEU A 11 -21.67 -32.38 -34.15
CA LEU A 11 -21.14 -31.53 -35.23
C LEU A 11 -21.76 -30.12 -35.02
N VAL A 12 -20.93 -29.10 -35.22
CA VAL A 12 -21.15 -27.74 -35.76
C VAL A 12 -22.60 -27.24 -35.99
N THR A 13 -22.90 -26.03 -35.49
CA THR A 13 -23.59 -24.95 -36.25
C THR A 13 -23.24 -23.56 -35.70
N VAL A 14 -22.75 -22.69 -36.59
CA VAL A 14 -22.61 -21.22 -36.43
C VAL A 14 -23.46 -20.58 -37.53
N PRO A 15 -24.30 -19.56 -37.20
CA PRO A 15 -24.21 -18.25 -37.88
C PRO A 15 -24.45 -17.08 -36.89
N ALA A 16 -23.62 -16.04 -36.84
CA ALA A 16 -23.54 -14.86 -37.72
C ALA A 16 -24.68 -13.82 -37.56
N LEU A 17 -24.28 -12.65 -37.02
CA LEU A 17 -24.78 -11.26 -37.12
C LEU A 17 -26.25 -10.94 -37.42
N LEU A 18 -26.83 -10.03 -36.62
CA LEU A 18 -27.71 -8.94 -37.07
C LEU A 18 -27.61 -7.73 -36.10
N LEU A 19 -27.43 -6.53 -36.66
CA LEU A 19 -27.50 -5.22 -35.99
C LEU A 19 -28.96 -4.71 -35.90
N ALA A 20 -29.29 -3.97 -34.83
CA ALA A 20 -30.20 -2.79 -34.76
C ALA A 20 -30.54 -2.51 -33.27
N THR A 21 -30.10 -1.43 -32.61
CA THR A 21 -30.66 -0.07 -32.56
C THR A 21 -32.17 0.03 -32.31
N ALA A 22 -32.54 0.35 -31.07
CA ALA A 22 -33.77 1.05 -30.64
C ALA A 22 -33.41 1.81 -29.33
N CYS A 23 -33.28 3.13 -29.33
CA CYS A 23 -34.31 4.18 -29.27
C CYS A 23 -34.96 4.34 -27.88
N THR A 24 -34.54 5.38 -27.16
CA THR A 24 -35.50 6.34 -26.61
C THR A 24 -35.00 7.75 -26.93
N SER A 25 -35.76 8.40 -27.79
CA SER A 25 -35.61 9.77 -28.28
C SER A 25 -36.63 10.64 -27.56
N GLY A 26 -36.21 11.82 -27.13
CA GLY A 26 -37.09 12.91 -26.72
C GLY A 26 -36.53 14.22 -27.24
N ASP A 27 -37.01 14.64 -28.41
CA ASP A 27 -37.08 16.03 -28.88
C ASP A 27 -38.52 16.52 -28.56
N ASP A 28 -38.88 17.78 -28.33
CA ASP A 28 -38.44 19.03 -28.92
C ASP A 28 -39.03 20.23 -28.10
N GLU A 29 -38.77 21.46 -28.57
CA GLU A 29 -39.41 22.76 -28.25
C GLU A 29 -38.61 23.79 -27.42
N ARG A 30 -37.86 24.60 -28.17
CA ARG A 30 -37.73 26.07 -28.01
C ARG A 30 -38.98 26.77 -28.64
N PRO A 31 -39.34 28.06 -28.40
CA PRO A 31 -38.41 29.20 -28.44
C PRO A 31 -38.70 30.48 -27.58
N ALA A 32 -37.66 31.30 -27.51
CA ALA A 32 -37.55 32.78 -27.61
C ALA A 32 -38.28 33.78 -26.69
N LYS A 33 -37.47 34.65 -26.05
CA LYS A 33 -37.27 36.10 -26.33
C LYS A 33 -36.06 36.58 -25.50
N GLY A 34 -35.01 37.21 -26.04
CA GLY A 34 -34.94 38.60 -26.57
C GLY A 34 -34.82 39.56 -25.36
N GLU A 35 -33.92 40.52 -25.19
CA GLU A 35 -32.89 41.31 -25.91
C GLU A 35 -32.00 41.90 -24.76
N GLY A 36 -30.82 42.49 -24.90
CA GLY A 36 -30.02 43.02 -26.01
C GLY A 36 -28.62 43.39 -25.47
N ARG A 37 -27.61 43.33 -26.36
CA ARG A 37 -26.84 44.48 -26.92
C ARG A 37 -25.71 45.03 -26.02
N THR A 38 -24.45 44.73 -26.40
CA THR A 38 -23.41 45.67 -26.96
C THR A 38 -22.65 46.43 -25.87
N THR A 39 -21.33 46.65 -25.86
CA THR A 39 -20.30 46.76 -26.91
C THR A 39 -18.93 46.92 -26.22
N ASP A 40 -17.87 46.52 -26.93
CA ASP A 40 -16.52 47.11 -27.00
C ASP A 40 -15.58 47.17 -25.77
N ALA A 41 -14.38 46.59 -25.98
CA ALA A 41 -13.14 46.92 -25.29
C ALA A 41 -12.55 48.24 -25.83
N PRO A 42 -11.62 48.90 -25.10
CA PRO A 42 -10.20 48.62 -25.37
C PRO A 42 -9.23 48.72 -24.18
N THR A 43 -8.12 47.99 -24.35
CA THR A 43 -6.70 48.23 -23.98
C THR A 43 -6.33 49.29 -22.92
N SER A 44 -5.50 48.87 -21.95
CA SER A 44 -4.27 49.60 -21.57
C SER A 44 -3.25 48.67 -20.90
N ALA A 45 -2.00 48.81 -21.35
CA ALA A 45 -0.82 48.09 -20.89
C ALA A 45 -0.21 48.73 -19.64
N SER A 46 0.59 47.97 -18.90
CA SER A 46 1.73 48.49 -18.15
C SER A 46 2.79 47.40 -18.03
N THR A 47 3.90 47.64 -18.70
CA THR A 47 5.21 47.04 -18.48
C THR A 47 5.87 47.70 -17.26
N ASP A 48 6.50 46.91 -16.39
CA ASP A 48 7.78 47.33 -15.81
C ASP A 48 8.69 46.12 -15.59
N THR A 49 9.96 46.36 -15.87
CA THR A 49 11.08 45.43 -15.95
C THR A 49 12.03 45.72 -14.79
N GLY A 50 12.34 44.69 -13.99
CA GLY A 50 13.38 44.77 -12.96
C GLY A 50 14.24 43.53 -12.95
N LYS A 51 15.53 43.71 -13.26
CA LYS A 51 16.54 42.70 -13.59
C LYS A 51 17.49 42.46 -12.42
N GLY A 52 17.93 41.21 -12.26
CA GLY A 52 19.07 40.80 -11.42
C GLY A 52 18.88 39.33 -11.02
N GLY A 53 19.74 38.36 -11.32
CA GLY A 53 21.15 38.42 -11.64
C GLY A 53 21.95 37.72 -10.53
N GLY A 54 22.17 36.42 -10.69
CA GLY A 54 23.26 35.69 -10.04
C GLY A 54 23.02 35.21 -8.60
N GLY A 55 23.36 33.94 -8.36
CA GLY A 55 23.47 33.39 -7.01
C GLY A 55 23.14 31.92 -7.00
N GLY A 56 24.07 31.07 -7.41
CA GLY A 56 24.00 29.66 -7.09
C GLY A 56 23.90 29.49 -5.58
N SER A 57 23.02 28.61 -5.14
CA SER A 57 23.08 28.04 -3.80
C SER A 57 22.99 26.53 -3.96
N GLY A 58 24.17 25.89 -4.03
CA GLY A 58 24.30 24.55 -3.49
C GLY A 58 24.13 24.62 -1.98
N GLY A 59 23.49 23.60 -1.40
CA GLY A 59 23.18 23.47 0.02
C GLY A 59 21.74 23.91 0.32
N ASP A 60 20.83 23.10 0.85
CA ASP A 60 20.96 21.81 1.55
C ASP A 60 20.34 20.67 0.73
N ALA A 61 21.11 19.62 0.48
CA ALA A 61 20.56 18.41 -0.13
C ALA A 61 19.68 17.62 0.86
N GLY A 62 19.65 17.97 2.16
CA GLY A 62 18.76 17.34 3.13
C GLY A 62 17.31 17.81 3.00
N GLY A 63 16.39 16.95 2.57
CA GLY A 63 14.95 17.16 2.73
C GLY A 63 14.53 17.01 4.20
N ASP A 64 13.65 17.91 4.65
CA ASP A 64 13.05 17.83 5.99
C ASP A 64 12.23 16.54 6.15
N ALA A 65 12.63 15.68 7.09
CA ALA A 65 11.97 14.42 7.38
C ALA A 65 10.53 14.59 7.91
N SER A 66 10.14 15.78 8.37
CA SER A 66 8.77 16.11 8.77
C SER A 66 7.82 16.26 7.58
N VAL A 67 8.38 16.51 6.39
CA VAL A 67 7.62 16.71 5.16
C VAL A 67 7.31 15.34 4.52
N PRO A 68 6.03 15.04 4.23
CA PRO A 68 5.67 13.82 3.53
C PRO A 68 6.39 13.71 2.18
N LEU A 69 7.04 12.57 1.93
CA LEU A 69 7.66 12.31 0.63
C LEU A 69 6.61 12.37 -0.50
N SER A 70 6.99 13.01 -1.60
CA SER A 70 6.20 12.97 -2.84
C SER A 70 6.13 11.55 -3.42
N GLY A 71 5.20 11.30 -4.33
CA GLY A 71 5.08 10.01 -5.02
C GLY A 71 6.42 9.52 -5.65
N PRO A 72 7.11 10.36 -6.45
CA PRO A 72 8.40 9.99 -7.02
C PRO A 72 9.49 9.74 -5.97
N GLN A 73 9.54 10.53 -4.89
CA GLN A 73 10.47 10.29 -3.79
C GLN A 73 10.18 8.96 -3.09
N LEU A 74 8.92 8.64 -2.84
CA LEU A 74 8.49 7.39 -2.22
C LEU A 74 8.85 6.18 -3.08
N GLU A 75 8.66 6.26 -4.40
CA GLU A 75 9.03 5.18 -5.32
C GLU A 75 10.56 4.98 -5.40
N ARG A 76 11.35 6.07 -5.37
CA ARG A 76 12.82 5.96 -5.27
C ARG A 76 13.27 5.35 -3.94
N ALA A 77 12.59 5.70 -2.85
CA ALA A 77 12.89 5.17 -1.53
C ALA A 77 12.45 3.70 -1.36
N ALA A 78 11.41 3.24 -2.06
CA ALA A 78 10.93 1.86 -1.98
C ALA A 78 11.97 0.86 -2.51
N LEU A 79 12.01 -0.34 -1.93
CA LEU A 79 12.89 -1.43 -2.39
C LEU A 79 12.66 -1.75 -3.88
N ALA A 80 13.73 -2.04 -4.61
CA ALA A 80 13.71 -2.37 -6.02
C ALA A 80 14.50 -3.66 -6.29
N SER A 81 14.35 -4.20 -7.50
CA SER A 81 15.16 -5.35 -7.94
C SER A 81 16.66 -5.03 -7.83
N GLY A 82 17.42 -5.96 -7.25
CA GLY A 82 18.86 -5.80 -7.03
C GLY A 82 19.25 -5.10 -5.73
N ASP A 83 18.30 -4.54 -4.96
CA ASP A 83 18.62 -3.96 -3.65
C ASP A 83 19.05 -4.99 -2.60
N LEU A 84 18.63 -6.26 -2.79
CA LEU A 84 18.83 -7.37 -1.88
C LEU A 84 19.17 -8.61 -2.69
N ALA A 85 20.39 -9.13 -2.55
CA ALA A 85 20.88 -10.26 -3.35
C ALA A 85 20.07 -11.55 -3.15
N ASP A 86 19.55 -11.76 -1.94
CA ASP A 86 18.84 -12.99 -1.55
C ASP A 86 17.31 -12.89 -1.70
N PHE A 87 16.81 -11.83 -2.35
CA PHE A 87 15.38 -11.60 -2.53
C PHE A 87 15.04 -11.21 -3.95
N GLN A 88 13.99 -11.85 -4.48
CA GLN A 88 13.29 -11.33 -5.64
C GLN A 88 12.31 -10.25 -5.17
N VAL A 89 12.46 -9.03 -5.68
CA VAL A 89 11.55 -7.91 -5.41
C VAL A 89 10.58 -7.74 -6.58
N SER A 90 9.30 -7.53 -6.28
CA SER A 90 8.26 -7.18 -7.25
C SER A 90 7.56 -5.88 -6.87
N THR A 91 7.15 -5.11 -7.87
CA THR A 91 6.40 -3.86 -7.70
C THR A 91 4.90 -4.13 -7.70
N GLY A 92 4.13 -3.22 -7.09
CA GLY A 92 2.67 -3.27 -7.10
C GLY A 92 2.07 -4.04 -5.92
N LYS A 93 0.89 -4.64 -6.13
CA LYS A 93 0.12 -5.28 -5.06
C LYS A 93 0.84 -6.55 -4.57
N SER A 94 1.10 -6.61 -3.27
CA SER A 94 1.61 -7.81 -2.63
C SER A 94 0.47 -8.82 -2.47
N ALA A 95 0.67 -10.08 -2.89
CA ALA A 95 -0.32 -11.15 -2.70
C ALA A 95 -0.61 -11.44 -1.22
N LEU A 96 0.24 -10.98 -0.30
CA LEU A 96 0.10 -11.21 1.13
C LEU A 96 -0.76 -10.16 1.84
N ALA A 97 -0.81 -8.94 1.31
CA ALA A 97 -1.55 -7.84 1.90
C ALA A 97 -2.78 -7.55 1.02
N PRO A 98 -4.00 -7.93 1.45
CA PRO A 98 -5.19 -7.74 0.64
C PRO A 98 -5.48 -6.24 0.43
N ALA A 99 -6.13 -5.93 -0.68
CA ALA A 99 -6.62 -4.58 -0.93
C ALA A 99 -7.76 -4.25 0.05
N GLY A 100 -7.79 -3.00 0.51
CA GLY A 100 -8.85 -2.51 1.39
C GLY A 100 -8.47 -2.53 2.87
N GLN A 101 -9.45 -2.18 3.71
CA GLN A 101 -9.25 -1.96 5.15
C GLN A 101 -10.03 -2.99 5.96
N PRO A 102 -9.37 -3.95 6.62
CA PRO A 102 -10.07 -4.90 7.48
C PRO A 102 -10.69 -4.18 8.69
N ALA A 103 -11.98 -4.41 8.95
CA ALA A 103 -12.65 -3.90 10.14
C ALA A 103 -12.50 -4.87 11.31
N ALA A 104 -11.93 -4.43 12.43
CA ALA A 104 -11.87 -5.20 13.66
C ALA A 104 -13.22 -5.25 14.35
N ASP A 105 -13.53 -6.36 15.02
CA ASP A 105 -14.71 -6.48 15.90
C ASP A 105 -14.57 -5.65 17.19
N ARG A 106 -13.35 -5.24 17.52
CA ARG A 106 -12.99 -4.44 18.68
C ARG A 106 -12.30 -3.15 18.24
N PRO A 107 -12.84 -1.96 18.53
CA PRO A 107 -12.26 -0.68 18.09
C PRO A 107 -10.81 -0.49 18.49
N GLN A 108 -10.40 -0.92 19.69
CA GLN A 108 -9.03 -0.82 20.16
C GLN A 108 -8.03 -1.68 19.37
N CYS A 109 -8.51 -2.69 18.61
CA CYS A 109 -7.69 -3.56 17.78
C CYS A 109 -7.64 -3.13 16.30
N GLN A 110 -8.42 -2.10 15.93
CA GLN A 110 -8.47 -1.58 14.57
C GLN A 110 -7.08 -1.24 14.00
N PRO A 111 -6.13 -0.61 14.74
CA PRO A 111 -4.79 -0.35 14.21
C PRO A 111 -4.04 -1.62 13.78
N LEU A 112 -4.26 -2.75 14.44
CA LEU A 112 -3.65 -4.03 14.06
C LEU A 112 -4.32 -4.63 12.83
N ALA A 113 -5.64 -4.52 12.72
CA ALA A 113 -6.40 -4.94 11.54
C ALA A 113 -5.96 -4.15 10.29
N ASP A 114 -5.83 -2.84 10.45
CA ASP A 114 -5.35 -1.90 9.42
C ASP A 114 -3.97 -2.30 8.88
N ALA A 115 -3.03 -2.66 9.77
CA ALA A 115 -1.67 -3.05 9.40
C ALA A 115 -1.59 -4.33 8.53
N MET A 116 -2.67 -5.11 8.43
CA MET A 116 -2.72 -6.31 7.60
C MET A 116 -3.01 -6.00 6.13
N GLY A 117 -3.67 -4.87 5.84
CA GLY A 117 -4.02 -4.45 4.47
C GLY A 117 -2.84 -3.92 3.66
N ASP A 118 -3.08 -3.69 2.36
CA ASP A 118 -2.12 -3.06 1.43
C ASP A 118 -1.91 -1.56 1.70
N LYS A 119 -2.75 -0.98 2.57
CA LYS A 119 -2.63 0.36 3.13
C LYS A 119 -2.68 0.24 4.65
N PRO A 120 -1.53 0.33 5.35
CA PRO A 120 -1.48 0.14 6.80
C PRO A 120 -2.22 1.19 7.63
N SER A 121 -2.76 2.24 6.98
CA SER A 121 -3.70 3.20 7.56
C SER A 121 -4.43 3.97 6.44
N PRO A 122 -5.70 4.33 6.63
CA PRO A 122 -6.44 5.17 5.69
C PRO A 122 -5.92 6.62 5.64
N ARG A 123 -5.05 7.02 6.56
CA ARG A 123 -4.50 8.39 6.66
C ARG A 123 -3.24 8.61 5.81
N ALA A 124 -2.69 7.57 5.20
CA ALA A 124 -1.54 7.70 4.31
C ALA A 124 -1.91 8.52 3.06
N ALA A 125 -1.10 9.53 2.73
CA ALA A 125 -1.29 10.35 1.53
C ALA A 125 -0.88 9.58 0.26
N ARG A 126 0.12 8.70 0.38
CA ARG A 126 0.68 7.87 -0.68
C ARG A 126 1.23 6.59 -0.07
N THR A 127 1.19 5.50 -0.83
CA THR A 127 1.81 4.22 -0.45
C THR A 127 2.45 3.57 -1.68
N ALA A 128 3.70 3.13 -1.53
CA ALA A 128 4.39 2.27 -2.48
C ALA A 128 4.49 0.86 -1.88
N ASN A 129 4.05 -0.16 -2.64
CA ASN A 129 4.02 -1.55 -2.18
C ASN A 129 5.03 -2.41 -2.93
N ARG A 130 5.61 -3.37 -2.22
CA ARG A 130 6.56 -4.37 -2.73
C ARG A 130 6.23 -5.76 -2.21
N GLY A 131 6.36 -6.74 -3.09
CA GLY A 131 6.46 -8.15 -2.71
C GLY A 131 7.92 -8.57 -2.70
N LEU A 132 8.31 -9.39 -1.73
CA LEU A 132 9.63 -10.00 -1.68
C LEU A 132 9.50 -11.50 -1.47
N GLY A 133 10.16 -12.27 -2.32
CA GLY A 133 10.34 -13.72 -2.13
C GLY A 133 11.79 -14.03 -1.80
N SER A 134 12.03 -14.78 -0.72
CA SER A 134 13.39 -15.19 -0.37
C SER A 134 13.89 -16.29 -1.31
N LEU A 135 15.11 -16.12 -1.83
CA LEU A 135 15.81 -17.11 -2.67
C LEU A 135 16.49 -18.20 -1.84
N LYS A 136 16.83 -17.91 -0.58
CA LYS A 136 17.46 -18.85 0.37
C LYS A 136 16.44 -19.61 1.21
N ASN A 137 15.43 -18.90 1.71
CA ASN A 137 14.38 -19.47 2.56
C ASN A 137 13.11 -19.64 1.74
N LEU A 138 13.07 -20.66 0.88
CA LEU A 138 11.93 -20.88 -0.02
C LEU A 138 10.59 -20.88 0.75
N GLY A 139 9.58 -20.18 0.23
CA GLY A 139 8.29 -20.02 0.92
C GLY A 139 8.23 -18.82 1.87
N LEU A 140 9.36 -18.28 2.35
CA LEU A 140 9.36 -17.00 3.06
C LEU A 140 9.03 -15.88 2.08
N ALA A 141 7.89 -15.25 2.30
CA ALA A 141 7.43 -14.11 1.55
C ALA A 141 7.24 -12.91 2.48
N VAL A 142 7.64 -11.73 2.03
CA VAL A 142 7.51 -10.47 2.77
C VAL A 142 6.72 -9.48 1.93
N SER A 143 5.71 -8.89 2.55
CA SER A 143 5.01 -7.72 2.04
C SER A 143 5.65 -6.49 2.66
N ALA A 144 6.13 -5.56 1.83
CA ALA A 144 6.61 -4.27 2.30
C ALA A 144 5.73 -3.15 1.75
N SER A 145 5.36 -2.20 2.59
CA SER A 145 4.66 -0.98 2.20
C SER A 145 5.41 0.22 2.77
N LEU A 146 5.69 1.20 1.94
CA LEU A 146 6.28 2.48 2.34
C LEU A 146 5.22 3.56 2.14
N SER A 147 4.86 4.26 3.21
CA SER A 147 3.73 5.19 3.23
C SER A 147 4.15 6.56 3.75
N ALA A 148 3.68 7.60 3.08
CA ALA A 148 3.89 8.99 3.47
C ALA A 148 2.67 9.53 4.24
N TYR A 149 2.93 10.20 5.35
CA TYR A 149 1.95 10.83 6.24
C TYR A 149 2.36 12.27 6.53
N THR A 150 1.51 13.05 7.18
CA THR A 150 2.05 14.14 8.01
C THR A 150 2.80 13.52 9.20
N GLU A 151 3.81 14.21 9.73
CA GLU A 151 4.57 13.69 10.87
C GLU A 151 3.66 13.36 12.08
N ALA A 152 2.69 14.23 12.37
CA ALA A 152 1.73 14.00 13.45
C ALA A 152 0.90 12.71 13.25
N GLU A 153 0.45 12.42 12.04
CA GLU A 153 -0.31 11.19 11.76
C GLU A 153 0.59 9.95 11.77
N ALA A 154 1.86 10.07 11.36
CA ALA A 154 2.84 8.99 11.51
C ALA A 154 3.07 8.65 13.00
N GLY A 155 3.22 9.65 13.87
CA GLY A 155 3.35 9.46 15.31
C GLY A 155 2.11 8.82 15.94
N LYS A 156 0.90 9.29 15.57
CA LYS A 156 -0.37 8.69 16.03
C LYS A 156 -0.51 7.23 15.61
N LEU A 157 -0.13 6.89 14.37
CA LEU A 157 -0.14 5.50 13.90
C LEU A 157 0.75 4.62 14.80
N MET A 158 1.98 5.05 15.06
CA MET A 158 2.92 4.28 15.90
C MET A 158 2.39 4.12 17.33
N SER A 159 1.82 5.17 17.93
CA SER A 159 1.20 5.09 19.25
C SER A 159 -0.01 4.16 19.26
N GLY A 160 -0.89 4.25 18.26
CA GLY A 160 -2.07 3.41 18.14
C GLY A 160 -1.72 1.93 18.02
N LEU A 161 -0.68 1.60 17.24
CA LEU A 161 -0.16 0.25 17.13
C LEU A 161 0.38 -0.28 18.47
N LYS A 162 1.19 0.51 19.20
CA LYS A 162 1.70 0.10 20.52
C LYS A 162 0.56 -0.20 21.50
N SER A 163 -0.42 0.70 21.59
CA SER A 163 -1.59 0.52 22.45
C SER A 163 -2.41 -0.71 22.06
N ALA A 164 -2.62 -0.94 20.76
CA ALA A 164 -3.38 -2.08 20.27
C ALA A 164 -2.66 -3.41 20.51
N VAL A 165 -1.33 -3.49 20.31
CA VAL A 165 -0.53 -4.69 20.66
C VAL A 165 -0.70 -5.04 22.14
N ALA A 166 -0.70 -4.04 23.03
CA ALA A 166 -0.89 -4.24 24.46
C ALA A 166 -2.33 -4.70 24.81
N ALA A 167 -3.35 -4.13 24.15
CA ALA A 167 -4.76 -4.37 24.48
C ALA A 167 -5.36 -5.63 23.84
N CYS A 168 -4.76 -6.14 22.76
CA CYS A 168 -5.35 -7.18 21.91
C CYS A 168 -4.60 -8.52 21.98
N GLY A 169 -3.87 -8.78 23.08
CA GLY A 169 -3.03 -9.97 23.25
C GLY A 169 -3.77 -11.31 23.09
N GLU A 170 -5.02 -11.38 23.55
CA GLU A 170 -5.89 -12.56 23.39
C GLU A 170 -6.40 -12.74 21.96
N GLY A 171 -6.28 -11.70 21.13
CA GLY A 171 -6.76 -11.67 19.76
C GLY A 171 -8.02 -10.83 19.54
N PHE A 172 -8.43 -10.79 18.28
CA PHE A 172 -9.61 -10.07 17.80
C PHE A 172 -10.10 -10.67 16.47
N GLY A 173 -11.38 -10.52 16.19
CA GLY A 173 -11.97 -10.83 14.89
C GLY A 173 -11.77 -9.68 13.90
N ALA A 174 -11.72 -10.00 12.61
CA ALA A 174 -11.68 -9.01 11.56
C ALA A 174 -12.57 -9.40 10.38
N ASN A 175 -13.13 -8.41 9.69
CA ASN A 175 -13.91 -8.58 8.47
C ASN A 175 -13.30 -7.73 7.35
N LEU A 176 -13.11 -8.32 6.18
CA LEU A 176 -12.78 -7.59 4.96
C LEU A 176 -13.71 -8.05 3.85
N ASP A 177 -14.51 -7.14 3.31
CA ASP A 177 -15.46 -7.40 2.21
C ASP A 177 -16.35 -8.63 2.45
N GLY A 178 -16.87 -8.78 3.68
CA GLY A 178 -17.73 -9.90 4.08
C GLY A 178 -16.97 -11.17 4.49
N ARG A 179 -15.66 -11.24 4.21
CA ARG A 179 -14.80 -12.37 4.60
C ARG A 179 -14.35 -12.19 6.03
N ARG A 180 -14.74 -13.13 6.90
CA ARG A 180 -14.40 -13.11 8.31
C ARG A 180 -13.12 -13.90 8.57
N GLY A 181 -12.26 -13.32 9.41
CA GLY A 181 -11.09 -13.96 9.97
C GLY A 181 -10.89 -13.58 11.43
N SER A 182 -9.83 -14.10 12.04
CA SER A 182 -9.39 -13.67 13.36
C SER A 182 -7.88 -13.63 13.42
N TYR A 183 -7.36 -12.81 14.33
CA TYR A 183 -5.95 -12.73 14.67
C TYR A 183 -5.82 -13.08 16.14
N ARG A 184 -5.00 -14.08 16.44
CA ARG A 184 -4.80 -14.62 17.79
C ARG A 184 -3.35 -14.45 18.22
N GLU A 185 -3.09 -14.64 19.50
CA GLU A 185 -1.73 -14.64 20.05
C GLU A 185 -0.94 -13.39 19.63
N VAL A 186 -1.53 -12.21 19.81
CA VAL A 186 -0.84 -10.96 19.51
C VAL A 186 0.23 -10.75 20.57
N ARG A 187 1.50 -10.85 20.19
CA ARG A 187 2.63 -10.76 21.12
C ARG A 187 3.66 -9.80 20.58
N THR A 188 4.10 -8.86 21.42
CA THR A 188 5.25 -8.01 21.08
C THR A 188 6.45 -8.87 20.73
N ALA A 189 7.17 -8.48 19.68
CA ALA A 189 8.40 -9.11 19.24
C ALA A 189 9.54 -8.09 19.27
N ALA A 190 10.68 -8.47 19.86
CA ALA A 190 11.85 -7.60 19.84
C ALA A 190 12.36 -7.44 18.40
N PHE A 191 12.48 -6.19 17.96
CA PHE A 191 13.02 -5.83 16.66
C PHE A 191 13.55 -4.40 16.69
N THR A 192 14.68 -4.17 16.05
CA THR A 192 15.35 -2.86 15.97
C THR A 192 15.80 -2.63 14.54
N VAL A 193 15.61 -1.42 14.05
CA VAL A 193 16.04 -1.01 12.70
C VAL A 193 16.96 0.18 12.82
N SER A 194 18.12 0.11 12.17
CA SER A 194 19.16 1.12 12.31
C SER A 194 18.71 2.45 11.71
N GLY A 195 18.77 3.54 12.50
CA GLY A 195 18.38 4.88 12.05
C GLY A 195 16.88 5.17 12.12
N ALA A 196 16.06 4.24 12.61
CA ALA A 196 14.64 4.46 12.87
C ALA A 196 14.42 5.41 14.03
N ASP A 197 13.40 6.25 13.93
CA ASP A 197 12.96 7.06 15.08
C ASP A 197 12.13 6.19 16.03
N GLU A 198 11.29 5.30 15.46
CA GLU A 198 10.48 4.36 16.22
C GLU A 198 10.32 3.02 15.49
N THR A 199 10.16 1.94 16.25
CA THR A 199 9.82 0.61 15.74
C THR A 199 8.76 -0.05 16.64
N VAL A 200 7.77 -0.67 16.01
CA VAL A 200 6.77 -1.53 16.68
C VAL A 200 6.77 -2.87 15.95
N SER A 201 6.88 -3.97 16.68
CA SER A 201 6.89 -5.29 16.09
C SER A 201 6.12 -6.28 16.96
N TRP A 202 5.41 -7.18 16.30
CA TRP A 202 4.63 -8.22 16.96
C TRP A 202 4.50 -9.46 16.08
N THR A 203 4.21 -10.58 16.70
CA THR A 203 3.70 -11.79 16.04
C THR A 203 2.21 -11.92 16.28
N THR A 204 1.52 -12.59 15.35
CA THR A 204 0.13 -13.01 15.52
C THR A 204 -0.14 -14.24 14.65
N VAL A 205 -1.21 -14.98 14.96
CA VAL A 205 -1.69 -16.09 14.15
C VAL A 205 -2.99 -15.68 13.49
N GLY A 206 -2.96 -15.52 12.16
CA GLY A 206 -4.15 -15.24 11.36
C GLY A 206 -4.92 -16.51 11.03
N THR A 207 -6.24 -16.45 11.13
CA THR A 207 -7.16 -17.54 10.76
C THR A 207 -8.20 -17.03 9.77
N ASN A 208 -8.35 -17.68 8.62
CA ASN A 208 -9.39 -17.35 7.63
C ASN A 208 -9.79 -18.62 6.89
N GLU A 209 -11.09 -18.93 6.81
CA GLU A 209 -11.64 -20.07 6.04
C GLU A 209 -10.89 -21.40 6.29
N GLY A 210 -10.53 -21.67 7.55
CA GLY A 210 -9.80 -22.88 7.96
C GLY A 210 -8.29 -22.85 7.74
N ALA A 211 -7.75 -21.84 7.06
CA ALA A 211 -6.31 -21.61 6.96
C ALA A 211 -5.78 -20.89 8.20
N VAL A 212 -4.66 -21.38 8.76
CA VAL A 212 -3.97 -20.80 9.92
C VAL A 212 -2.54 -20.43 9.53
N ALA A 213 -2.17 -19.17 9.67
CA ALA A 213 -0.85 -18.67 9.29
C ALA A 213 -0.24 -17.84 10.43
N PRO A 214 0.92 -18.25 10.99
CA PRO A 214 1.74 -17.37 11.81
C PRO A 214 2.26 -16.21 10.96
N ILE A 215 2.29 -15.01 11.54
CA ILE A 215 2.64 -13.76 10.86
C ILE A 215 3.56 -12.97 11.79
N HIS A 216 4.60 -12.38 11.23
CA HIS A 216 5.41 -11.38 11.93
C HIS A 216 5.28 -10.03 11.24
N LEU A 217 4.91 -9.00 12.00
CA LEU A 217 4.84 -7.62 11.53
C LEU A 217 5.94 -6.78 12.17
N VAL A 218 6.48 -5.87 11.38
CA VAL A 218 7.41 -4.82 11.79
C VAL A 218 6.96 -3.52 11.15
N VAL A 219 6.75 -2.49 11.95
CA VAL A 219 6.40 -1.15 11.51
C VAL A 219 7.45 -0.18 12.02
N VAL A 220 7.99 0.63 11.13
CA VAL A 220 9.16 1.49 11.38
C VAL A 220 8.83 2.89 10.91
N ARG A 221 9.11 3.90 11.74
CA ARG A 221 8.92 5.32 11.40
C ARG A 221 10.26 6.03 11.24
N LYS A 222 10.36 6.86 10.20
CA LYS A 222 11.38 7.90 10.02
C LYS A 222 10.68 9.19 9.61
N GLY A 223 10.64 10.18 10.50
CA GLY A 223 9.89 11.41 10.33
C GLY A 223 8.43 11.14 9.96
N ALA A 224 8.01 11.68 8.81
CA ALA A 224 6.71 11.55 8.17
C ALA A 224 6.51 10.24 7.37
N THR A 225 7.54 9.39 7.27
CA THR A 225 7.49 8.15 6.49
C THR A 225 7.38 6.93 7.40
N VAL A 226 6.50 6.00 7.06
CA VAL A 226 6.34 4.72 7.78
C VAL A 226 6.52 3.55 6.81
N ALA A 227 7.41 2.62 7.16
CA ALA A 227 7.58 1.35 6.48
C ALA A 227 6.91 0.23 7.29
N ARG A 228 6.08 -0.59 6.66
CA ARG A 228 5.48 -1.77 7.27
C ARG A 228 5.89 -3.02 6.51
N PHE A 229 6.38 -4.01 7.23
CA PHE A 229 6.81 -5.31 6.75
C PHE A 229 5.94 -6.38 7.38
N MET A 230 5.46 -7.32 6.58
CA MET A 230 4.69 -8.47 7.04
C MET A 230 5.27 -9.72 6.40
N ALA A 231 5.76 -10.65 7.23
CA ALA A 231 6.34 -11.90 6.79
C ALA A 231 5.38 -13.07 7.01
N LEU A 232 5.27 -13.91 5.99
CA LEU A 232 4.56 -15.20 6.01
C LEU A 232 5.48 -16.30 5.48
N ASP A 233 5.39 -17.50 6.04
CA ASP A 233 5.99 -18.71 5.46
C ASP A 233 4.89 -19.50 4.75
N LEU A 234 4.86 -19.41 3.43
CA LEU A 234 3.88 -20.08 2.58
C LEU A 234 4.07 -21.61 2.57
N ALA A 235 5.27 -22.09 2.92
CA ALA A 235 5.54 -23.52 3.09
C ALA A 235 5.14 -24.01 4.50
N ARG A 236 4.78 -23.10 5.42
CA ARG A 236 4.36 -23.38 6.81
C ARG A 236 5.33 -24.28 7.58
N ARG A 237 6.64 -24.13 7.33
CA ARG A 237 7.69 -24.97 7.94
C ARG A 237 8.12 -24.41 9.29
N THR A 238 8.18 -23.09 9.40
CA THR A 238 8.58 -22.41 10.63
C THR A 238 7.79 -21.11 10.81
N PRO A 239 7.61 -20.61 12.04
CA PRO A 239 7.08 -19.27 12.26
C PRO A 239 7.94 -18.23 11.52
N PRO A 240 7.37 -17.43 10.61
CA PRO A 240 8.13 -16.52 9.79
C PRO A 240 8.65 -15.35 10.62
N ARG A 241 9.81 -14.82 10.23
CA ARG A 241 10.32 -13.55 10.73
C ARG A 241 10.62 -12.62 9.57
N VAL A 242 10.37 -11.34 9.78
CA VAL A 242 10.81 -10.29 8.85
C VAL A 242 12.35 -10.28 8.91
N PRO A 243 13.05 -10.49 7.79
CA PRO A 243 14.49 -10.41 7.76
C PRO A 243 14.97 -8.99 8.09
N ARG A 244 15.97 -8.87 8.96
CA ARG A 244 16.50 -7.56 9.38
C ARG A 244 17.03 -6.75 8.20
N GLU A 245 17.76 -7.40 7.29
CA GLU A 245 18.33 -6.78 6.11
C GLU A 245 17.28 -6.10 5.20
N VAL A 246 16.07 -6.66 5.13
CA VAL A 246 14.96 -6.07 4.37
C VAL A 246 14.53 -4.74 4.99
N ALA A 247 14.34 -4.73 6.32
CA ALA A 247 13.91 -3.53 7.04
C ALA A 247 15.00 -2.45 7.07
N ASP A 248 16.25 -2.84 7.35
CA ASP A 248 17.41 -1.93 7.36
C ASP A 248 17.65 -1.32 5.98
N LYS A 249 17.63 -2.13 4.91
CA LYS A 249 17.81 -1.62 3.53
C LYS A 249 16.69 -0.65 3.14
N GLN A 250 15.44 -0.98 3.44
CA GLN A 250 14.32 -0.09 3.16
C GLN A 250 14.46 1.25 3.88
N LEU A 251 14.91 1.25 5.14
CA LEU A 251 15.09 2.50 5.88
C LEU A 251 16.31 3.29 5.40
N ALA A 252 17.39 2.63 5.00
CA ALA A 252 18.55 3.28 4.41
C ALA A 252 18.19 4.03 3.12
N LYS A 253 17.31 3.46 2.27
CA LYS A 253 16.81 4.15 1.07
C LYS A 253 15.95 5.37 1.39
N VAL A 254 15.15 5.32 2.45
CA VAL A 254 14.40 6.48 2.94
C VAL A 254 15.38 7.58 3.38
N ALA A 255 16.38 7.22 4.19
CA ALA A 255 17.40 8.16 4.64
C ALA A 255 18.17 8.78 3.48
N GLN A 256 18.50 8.00 2.44
CA GLN A 256 19.15 8.50 1.24
C GLN A 256 18.29 9.56 0.53
N VAL A 257 17.01 9.28 0.30
CA VAL A 257 16.09 10.24 -0.35
C VAL A 257 15.89 11.51 0.49
N LEU A 258 15.93 11.39 1.82
CA LEU A 258 15.89 12.53 2.74
C LEU A 258 17.21 13.30 2.77
N ALA A 259 18.33 12.70 2.39
CA ALA A 259 19.63 13.36 2.36
C ALA A 259 19.95 14.06 1.02
N GLY A 260 19.13 13.82 -0.02
CA GLY A 260 19.22 14.42 -1.36
C GLY A 260 20.07 13.63 -2.33
#